data_AF-A0A3M1BCU4-F1
#
_entry.id   AF-A0A3M1BCU4-F1
#
_cell.length_a   1.000
_cell.length_b   1.000
_cell.length_c   1.000
_cell.angle_alpha   90.00
_cell.angle_beta   90.00
_cell.angle_gamma   90.00
#
_symmetry.space_group_name_H-M   'P 1'
#
loop_
_entity.id
_entity.type
_entity.pdbx_description
1 polymer ?
#
loop_
_entity_poly.entity_id
_entity_poly.type
_entity_poly.pdbx_seq_one_letter_code
_entity_poly.pdbx_strand_id
1 'polypeptide(L)'
;LLVATTTFPDMIHAFEHLRAPRVLTSTIAFLYRYLFVLTDEAFRLLRARQARSAQLDGQRGGGSLLWRIRVTGNMAGQLFLRSYERSDRVYQAMLARGYRGYLRTLNPHELRRQDYLTLGAVLTLIVLIQVQGWVR
;
A
#
# COMPACT_ATOMS: atom_id res chain seq x y z
N LEU A 1 6.22 -16.01 -2.55
CA LEU A 1 7.65 -15.77 -2.22
C LEU A 1 7.98 -14.28 -2.28
N LEU A 2 7.91 -13.62 -3.44
CA LEU A 2 8.29 -12.20 -3.63
C LEU A 2 7.75 -11.23 -2.56
N VAL A 3 6.42 -11.23 -2.32
CA VAL A 3 5.77 -10.34 -1.33
C VAL A 3 6.21 -10.62 0.11
N ALA A 4 6.63 -11.85 0.42
CA ALA A 4 7.03 -12.24 1.77
C ALA A 4 8.52 -11.95 2.06
N THR A 5 9.35 -11.82 1.02
CA THR A 5 10.81 -11.69 1.15
C THR A 5 11.36 -10.33 0.72
N THR A 6 10.52 -9.48 0.12
CA THR A 6 10.92 -8.18 -0.46
C THR A 6 10.17 -7.06 0.23
N THR A 7 10.84 -5.96 0.57
CA THR A 7 10.14 -4.82 1.16
C THR A 7 9.33 -4.08 0.10
N PHE A 8 8.25 -3.41 0.52
CA PHE A 8 7.38 -2.71 -0.42
C PHE A 8 8.09 -1.60 -1.22
N PRO A 9 8.96 -0.74 -0.60
CA PRO A 9 9.75 0.23 -1.35
C PRO A 9 10.62 -0.39 -2.46
N ASP A 10 11.22 -1.54 -2.20
CA ASP A 10 12.07 -2.25 -3.18
C ASP A 10 11.23 -2.73 -4.37
N MET A 11 10.01 -3.18 -4.09
CA MET A 11 9.06 -3.59 -5.13
C MET A 11 8.63 -2.40 -6.02
N ILE A 12 8.41 -1.22 -5.43
CA ILE A 12 8.13 0.02 -6.18
C ILE A 12 9.32 0.40 -7.05
N HIS A 13 10.53 0.34 -6.51
CA HIS A 13 11.75 0.63 -7.24
C HIS A 13 11.96 -0.34 -8.42
N ALA A 14 11.65 -1.63 -8.22
CA ALA A 14 11.67 -2.63 -9.28
C ALA A 14 10.64 -2.30 -10.39
N PHE A 15 9.43 -1.86 -10.05
CA PHE A 15 8.44 -1.43 -11.05
C PHE A 15 8.92 -0.21 -11.86
N GLU A 16 9.61 0.74 -11.24
CA GLU A 16 10.21 1.87 -11.96
C GLU A 16 11.30 1.42 -12.95
N HIS A 17 12.11 0.42 -12.59
CA HIS A 17 13.10 -0.18 -13.48
C HIS A 17 12.47 -0.97 -14.64
N LEU A 18 11.28 -1.53 -14.42
CA LEU A 18 10.45 -2.14 -15.46
C LEU A 18 9.73 -1.11 -16.35
N ARG A 19 10.08 0.18 -16.24
CA ARG A 19 9.52 1.31 -17.01
C ARG A 19 8.03 1.57 -16.73
N ALA A 20 7.53 1.20 -15.54
CA ALA A 20 6.20 1.62 -15.13
C ALA A 20 6.13 3.17 -15.05
N PRO A 21 5.00 3.81 -15.45
CA PRO A 21 4.83 5.25 -15.32
C PRO A 21 5.00 5.73 -13.87
N ARG A 22 5.84 6.75 -13.66
CA ARG A 22 6.16 7.30 -12.33
C ARG A 22 4.95 7.78 -11.53
N VAL A 23 3.89 8.21 -12.22
CA VAL A 23 2.63 8.61 -11.60
C VAL A 23 1.97 7.42 -10.90
N LEU A 24 2.00 6.23 -11.52
CA LEU A 24 1.43 5.02 -10.92
C LEU A 24 2.26 4.57 -9.72
N THR A 25 3.58 4.51 -9.85
CA THR A 25 4.47 4.07 -8.75
C THR A 25 4.36 5.01 -7.55
N SER A 26 4.31 6.32 -7.78
CA SER A 26 4.09 7.32 -6.72
C SER A 26 2.71 7.19 -6.07
N THR A 27 1.66 6.99 -6.87
CA THR A 27 0.28 6.82 -6.37
C THR A 27 0.17 5.57 -5.48
N ILE A 28 0.73 4.45 -5.93
CA ILE A 28 0.75 3.19 -5.19
C ILE A 28 1.59 3.32 -3.91
N ALA A 29 2.74 3.99 -3.96
CA ALA A 29 3.57 4.26 -2.80
C ALA A 29 2.82 5.07 -1.72
N PHE A 30 2.07 6.10 -2.13
CA PHE A 30 1.22 6.85 -1.22
C PHE A 30 0.07 6.03 -0.68
N LEU A 31 -0.60 5.23 -1.51
CA LEU A 31 -1.67 4.35 -1.09
C LEU A 31 -1.19 3.40 0.01
N TYR A 32 -0.04 2.74 -0.18
CA TYR A 32 0.53 1.85 0.84
C TYR A 32 0.86 2.59 2.14
N ARG A 33 1.54 3.75 2.06
CA ARG A 33 1.91 4.55 3.24
C ARG A 33 0.67 5.04 4.00
N TYR A 34 -0.38 5.45 3.30
CA TYR A 34 -1.58 6.00 3.92
C TYR A 34 -2.64 4.96 4.26
N LEU A 35 -2.55 3.74 3.74
CA LEU A 35 -3.50 2.66 4.05
C LEU A 35 -3.63 2.44 5.56
N PHE A 36 -2.50 2.32 6.26
CA PHE A 36 -2.48 2.13 7.72
C PHE A 36 -3.11 3.32 8.45
N VAL A 37 -2.80 4.54 8.01
CA VAL A 37 -3.32 5.76 8.63
C VAL A 37 -4.84 5.90 8.42
N LEU A 38 -5.34 5.58 7.23
CA LEU A 38 -6.78 5.60 6.93
C LEU A 38 -7.51 4.48 7.68
N THR A 39 -6.86 3.31 7.83
CA THR A 39 -7.41 2.17 8.57
C THR A 39 -7.54 2.51 10.05
N ASP A 40 -6.53 3.11 10.66
CA ASP A 40 -6.59 3.59 12.04
C ASP A 40 -7.71 4.61 12.26
N GLU A 41 -7.88 5.54 11.31
CA GLU A 41 -8.94 6.53 11.35
C GLU A 41 -10.32 5.89 11.21
N ALA A 42 -10.47 4.90 10.31
CA ALA A 42 -11.69 4.13 10.17
C ALA A 42 -12.03 3.39 11.48
N PHE A 43 -11.05 2.75 12.13
CA PHE A 43 -11.25 2.10 13.43
C PHE A 43 -11.59 3.08 14.56
N ARG A 44 -11.08 4.32 14.52
CA ARG A 44 -11.49 5.38 15.45
C ARG A 44 -12.96 5.75 15.24
N LEU A 45 -13.40 5.91 14.00
CA LEU A 45 -14.80 6.19 13.68
C LEU A 45 -15.73 5.03 14.10
N LEU A 46 -15.31 3.79 13.87
CA LEU A 46 -16.06 2.60 14.29
C LEU A 46 -16.20 2.51 15.82
N ARG A 47 -15.12 2.76 16.58
CA ARG A 47 -15.18 2.81 18.05
C ARG A 47 -16.09 3.92 18.55
N ALA A 48 -16.01 5.12 17.96
CA ALA A 48 -16.88 6.24 18.31
C ALA A 48 -18.36 5.92 18.02
N ARG A 49 -18.65 5.23 16.91
CA ARG A 49 -19.99 4.71 16.62
C ARG A 49 -20.45 3.74 17.70
N GLN A 50 -19.63 2.73 18.02
CA GLN A 50 -19.96 1.71 19.01
C GLN A 50 -20.26 2.32 20.39
N ALA A 51 -19.44 3.29 20.83
CA ALA A 51 -19.65 4.00 22.10
C ALA A 51 -20.98 4.77 22.15
N ARG A 52 -21.40 5.38 21.03
CA ARG A 52 -22.68 6.10 20.94
C ARG A 52 -23.89 5.19 20.75
N SER A 53 -23.67 3.94 20.34
CA SER A 53 -24.74 2.94 20.14
C SER A 53 -24.67 1.82 21.18
N ALA A 54 -24.18 2.11 22.38
CA ALA A 54 -24.12 1.16 23.48
C ALA A 54 -25.52 0.60 23.77
N GLN A 55 -25.61 -0.71 23.93
CA GLN A 55 -26.87 -1.43 24.16
C GLN A 55 -27.19 -1.50 25.66
N LEU A 56 -28.50 -1.45 25.97
CA LEU A 56 -29.04 -2.07 27.17
C LEU A 56 -29.32 -3.56 26.87
N ASP A 57 -29.13 -4.43 27.86
CA ASP A 57 -29.48 -5.85 27.73
C ASP A 57 -30.95 -6.01 27.31
N GLY A 58 -31.18 -6.80 26.25
CA GLY A 58 -32.52 -7.08 25.71
C GLY A 58 -32.98 -6.22 24.54
N GLN A 59 -32.28 -5.14 24.15
CA GLN A 59 -32.64 -4.33 22.97
C GLN A 59 -31.71 -4.56 21.77
N ARG A 60 -32.29 -4.64 20.55
CA ARG A 60 -31.51 -4.73 19.29
C ARG A 60 -30.76 -3.41 19.05
N GLY A 61 -29.43 -3.46 19.18
CA GLY A 61 -28.55 -2.32 18.95
C GLY A 61 -28.48 -1.88 17.50
N GLY A 62 -28.31 -0.59 17.28
CA GLY A 62 -27.95 -0.02 15.98
C GLY A 62 -29.08 0.16 14.98
N GLY A 63 -30.33 0.34 15.43
CA GLY A 63 -31.45 0.82 14.62
C GLY A 63 -31.79 -0.02 13.38
N SER A 64 -32.62 0.56 12.50
CA SER A 64 -32.99 -0.05 11.21
C SER A 64 -31.82 -0.12 10.24
N LEU A 65 -31.93 -0.96 9.20
CA LEU A 65 -30.92 -1.05 8.13
C LEU A 65 -30.63 0.32 7.50
N LEU A 66 -31.67 1.13 7.27
CA LEU A 66 -31.56 2.48 6.71
C LEU A 66 -30.71 3.40 7.61
N TRP A 67 -30.90 3.31 8.93
CA TRP A 67 -30.08 4.08 9.88
C TRP A 67 -28.61 3.66 9.81
N ARG A 68 -28.31 2.35 9.75
CA ARG A 68 -26.94 1.82 9.65
C ARG A 68 -26.23 2.27 8.37
N ILE A 69 -26.95 2.26 7.25
CA ILE A 69 -26.44 2.75 5.96
C ILE A 69 -26.12 4.24 6.08
N ARG A 70 -27.03 5.05 6.63
CA ARG A 70 -26.81 6.50 6.81
C ARG A 70 -25.60 6.80 7.71
N VAL A 71 -25.46 6.11 8.83
CA VAL A 71 -24.31 6.28 9.74
C VAL A 71 -23.01 5.88 9.06
N THR A 72 -23.00 4.76 8.33
CA THR A 72 -21.81 4.29 7.60
C THR A 72 -21.43 5.24 6.46
N GLY A 73 -22.41 5.76 5.73
CA GLY A 73 -22.18 6.79 4.71
C GLY A 73 -21.59 8.07 5.29
N ASN A 74 -22.08 8.55 6.44
CA ASN A 74 -21.50 9.71 7.12
C ASN A 74 -20.05 9.44 7.58
N MET A 75 -19.74 8.25 8.09
CA MET A 75 -18.36 7.88 8.45
C MET A 75 -17.45 7.86 7.23
N ALA A 76 -17.90 7.28 6.11
CA ALA A 76 -17.15 7.25 4.86
C ALA A 76 -16.90 8.67 4.31
N GLY A 77 -17.92 9.54 4.32
CA GLY A 77 -17.78 10.93 3.90
C GLY A 77 -16.81 11.73 4.78
N GLN A 78 -16.86 11.54 6.10
CA GLN A 78 -15.91 12.14 7.03
C GLN A 78 -14.47 11.66 6.78
N LEU A 79 -14.28 10.36 6.57
CA LEU A 79 -12.97 9.79 6.25
C LEU A 79 -12.42 10.34 4.93
N PHE A 80 -13.28 10.48 3.91
CA PHE A 80 -12.94 11.06 2.62
C PHE A 80 -12.53 12.54 2.73
N LEU A 81 -13.30 13.36 3.44
CA LEU A 81 -12.96 14.77 3.60
C LEU A 81 -11.63 14.94 4.34
N ARG A 82 -11.42 14.20 5.44
CA ARG A 82 -10.17 14.22 6.21
C ARG A 82 -8.97 13.73 5.39
N SER A 83 -9.15 12.69 4.56
CA SER A 83 -8.08 12.18 3.72
C SER A 83 -7.73 13.16 2.60
N TYR A 84 -8.72 13.83 2.02
CA TYR A 84 -8.54 14.87 1.02
C TYR A 84 -7.77 16.08 1.58
N GLU A 85 -8.22 16.65 2.70
CA GLU A 85 -7.52 17.76 3.39
C GLU A 85 -6.10 17.38 3.83
N ARG A 86 -5.89 16.12 4.22
CA ARG A 86 -4.54 15.62 4.51
C ARG A 86 -3.70 15.54 3.23
N SER A 87 -4.27 15.08 2.12
CA SER A 87 -3.55 14.96 0.85
C SER A 87 -3.01 16.31 0.38
N ASP A 88 -3.81 17.37 0.51
CA ASP A 88 -3.39 18.73 0.17
C ASP A 88 -2.25 19.21 1.08
N ARG A 89 -2.40 19.06 2.41
CA ARG A 89 -1.33 19.40 3.37
C ARG A 89 -0.02 18.66 3.09
N VAL A 90 -0.10 17.39 2.73
CA VAL A 90 1.06 16.56 2.37
C VAL A 90 1.68 17.06 1.08
N TYR A 91 0.87 17.37 0.08
CA TYR A 91 1.33 17.90 -1.19
C TYR A 91 2.05 19.24 -1.02
N GLN A 92 1.49 20.17 -0.24
CA GLN A 92 2.15 21.44 0.08
C GLN A 92 3.49 21.23 0.81
N ALA A 93 3.53 20.30 1.78
CA ALA A 93 4.77 19.95 2.47
C ALA A 93 5.82 19.33 1.53
N MET A 94 5.38 18.57 0.52
CA MET A 94 6.26 18.02 -0.51
C MET A 94 6.83 19.12 -1.40
N LEU A 95 6.00 20.06 -1.85
CA LEU A 95 6.45 21.22 -2.64
C LEU A 95 7.49 22.05 -1.87
N ALA A 96 7.25 22.32 -0.58
CA ALA A 96 8.19 23.02 0.28
C ALA A 96 9.55 22.30 0.42
N ARG A 97 9.58 20.97 0.30
CA ARG A 97 10.80 20.15 0.32
C ARG A 97 11.43 19.94 -1.07
N GLY A 98 10.94 20.63 -2.09
CA GLY A 98 11.48 20.58 -3.45
C GLY A 98 10.98 19.40 -4.29
N TYR A 99 9.76 18.91 -4.05
CA TYR A 99 9.15 17.89 -4.89
C TYR A 99 8.96 18.38 -6.33
N ARG A 100 9.46 17.59 -7.29
CA ARG A 100 9.42 17.90 -8.75
C ARG A 100 8.56 16.90 -9.54
N GLY A 101 7.60 16.25 -8.88
CA GLY A 101 6.72 15.26 -9.53
C GLY A 101 7.22 13.80 -9.48
N TYR A 102 8.27 13.51 -8.71
CA TYR A 102 8.72 12.15 -8.43
C TYR A 102 9.32 12.06 -7.03
N LEU A 103 9.15 10.89 -6.40
CA LEU A 103 9.74 10.58 -5.11
C LEU A 103 11.21 10.22 -5.31
N ARG A 104 12.10 10.78 -4.49
CA ARG A 104 13.53 10.46 -4.54
C ARG A 104 13.79 9.24 -3.64
N THR A 105 14.42 8.21 -4.20
CA THR A 105 15.01 7.14 -3.38
C THR A 105 16.35 7.62 -2.80
N LEU A 106 16.57 7.37 -1.51
CA LEU A 106 17.83 7.65 -0.83
C LEU A 106 18.80 6.46 -0.89
N ASN A 107 18.27 5.25 -1.13
CA ASN A 107 19.05 4.02 -1.21
C ASN A 107 18.96 3.46 -2.64
N PRO A 108 19.97 3.70 -3.49
CA PRO A 108 20.06 3.03 -4.77
C PRO A 108 20.27 1.53 -4.54
N HIS A 109 19.58 0.70 -5.32
CA HIS A 109 19.79 -0.74 -5.29
C HIS A 109 21.01 -1.08 -6.14
N GLU A 110 22.05 -1.62 -5.50
CA GLU A 110 23.27 -2.08 -6.16
C GLU A 110 23.33 -3.61 -6.14
N LEU A 111 23.73 -4.21 -7.27
CA LEU A 111 23.90 -5.66 -7.37
C LEU A 111 25.05 -6.11 -6.47
N ARG A 112 24.73 -6.93 -5.48
CA ARG A 112 25.72 -7.54 -4.59
C ARG A 112 26.29 -8.80 -5.21
N ARG A 113 27.47 -9.21 -4.74
CA ARG A 113 28.12 -10.47 -5.16
C ARG A 113 27.22 -11.70 -5.01
N GLN A 114 26.35 -11.70 -3.99
CA GLN A 114 25.37 -12.78 -3.77
C GLN A 114 24.32 -12.85 -4.88
N ASP A 115 23.94 -11.71 -5.48
CA ASP A 115 22.97 -11.66 -6.58
C ASP A 115 23.57 -12.30 -7.84
N TYR A 116 24.85 -12.07 -8.10
CA TYR A 116 25.55 -12.73 -9.21
C TYR A 116 25.69 -14.24 -9.01
N LEU A 117 25.98 -14.69 -7.79
CA LEU A 117 26.08 -16.12 -7.48
C LEU A 117 24.73 -16.83 -7.63
N THR A 118 23.66 -16.24 -7.10
CA THR A 118 22.30 -16.79 -7.22
C THR A 118 21.83 -16.81 -8.67
N LEU A 119 22.08 -15.73 -9.43
CA LEU A 119 21.78 -15.67 -10.86
C LEU A 119 22.54 -16.74 -11.65
N GLY A 120 23.84 -16.93 -11.39
CA GLY A 120 24.64 -17.98 -12.02
C GLY A 120 24.12 -19.38 -11.73
N ALA A 121 23.77 -19.67 -10.47
CA ALA A 121 23.20 -20.96 -10.07
C ALA A 121 21.85 -21.23 -10.76
N VAL A 122 20.96 -20.23 -10.82
CA VAL A 122 19.65 -20.34 -11.48
C VAL A 122 19.80 -20.56 -12.99
N LEU A 123 20.68 -19.82 -13.66
CA LEU A 123 20.94 -20.01 -15.09
C LEU A 123 21.50 -21.40 -15.40
N THR A 124 22.44 -21.88 -14.57
CA THR A 124 23.02 -23.22 -14.71
C THR A 124 21.95 -24.30 -14.57
N LEU A 125 21.05 -24.15 -13.59
CA LEU A 125 19.92 -25.07 -13.41
C LEU A 125 18.98 -25.07 -14.62
N ILE A 126 18.65 -23.89 -15.17
CA ILE A 126 17.78 -23.77 -16.35
C ILE A 126 18.42 -24.46 -17.57
N VAL A 127 19.72 -24.27 -17.79
CA VAL A 127 20.44 -24.91 -18.90
C VAL A 127 20.45 -26.42 -18.74
N LEU A 128 20.70 -26.94 -17.53
CA LEU A 128 20.65 -28.38 -17.26
C LEU A 128 19.27 -28.99 -17.56
N ILE A 129 18.19 -28.30 -17.16
CA ILE A 129 16.81 -28.73 -17.44
C ILE A 129 16.56 -28.75 -18.95
N GLN A 130 16.96 -27.70 -19.68
CA GLN A 130 16.79 -27.63 -21.14
C GLN A 130 17.55 -28.74 -21.86
N VAL A 131 18.80 -29.01 -21.48
CA VAL A 131 19.61 -30.10 -22.07
C VAL A 131 18.98 -31.46 -21.81
N GLN A 132 18.49 -31.72 -20.59
CA GLN A 132 17.80 -32.99 -20.30
C GLN A 132 16.47 -33.13 -21.05
N GLY A 133 15.75 -32.04 -21.26
CA GLY A 133 14.52 -32.01 -22.06
C GLY A 133 14.75 -32.14 -23.56
N TRP A 134 15.91 -31.72 -24.08
CA TRP A 134 16.30 -31.86 -25.48
C TRP A 134 16.85 -33.25 -25.81
N VAL A 135 17.40 -33.93 -24.81
CA VAL A 135 18.00 -35.28 -24.93
C VAL A 135 16.95 -36.40 -24.78
N ARG A 136 15.75 -36.10 -24.27
CA ARG A 136 14.60 -37.01 -24.20
C ARG A 136 13.65 -36.82 -25.38
#